data_AF-A0A2T1CUI8-F1
#
_entry.id   AF-A0A2T1CUI8-F1
#
_cell.length_a   1.000
_cell.length_b   1.000
_cell.length_c   1.000
_cell.angle_alpha   90.00
_cell.angle_beta   90.00
_cell.angle_gamma   90.00
#
_symmetry.space_group_name_H-M   'P 1'
#
loop_
_entity.id
_entity.type
_entity.pdbx_description
1 polymer ?
#
loop_
_entity_poly.entity_id
_entity_poly.type
_entity_poly.pdbx_seq_one_letter_code
_entity_poly.pdbx_strand_id
1 'polypeptide(L)'
;MLTLKSIAFLPKFIHQFWAQWAVILLCFYLFFNPWISTKIDRFQSHAKNESFLNSSKITELIVVDAAIVNHKIFQFSNSHQAILLLNADQENAVSTVTQALANYTNLNALHLIGHGEEGSLQIGAEIVSLQTLDRYTDQFKQWREHLAQNADILIYGCNTASGIQGRIFLHQLHELTQADIQASDDLTGSLDLGGDWDLEVAIGQIETSLAFTPDILAKYNGVLKQIHVTTTQDAGKGSLRWAIEQANQTPEDDLIDLENINGTIFLDSSLPKIASNLLIHGNGKNQISGNHAHRILYIDRGDVTLRDLTIANGLDQGNDGQNGAGGAAGMGGGLFIGSGTVILTNVHFINDQAIGGSSTPPTAIDQANHYANTTIQSSRQKLVVNRGAIGSINGISLANLDPFNQEPTGVKID
;
A
#
# COMPACT_ATOMS: atom_id res chain seq x y z
N MET A 1 -63.52 14.11 77.63
CA MET A 1 -62.70 12.89 77.73
C MET A 1 -62.64 12.25 76.34
N LEU A 2 -61.43 12.19 75.75
CA LEU A 2 -60.92 11.32 74.67
C LEU A 2 -61.72 11.00 73.35
N THR A 3 -61.10 11.44 72.23
CA THR A 3 -60.68 10.75 70.97
C THR A 3 -61.62 10.11 69.92
N LEU A 4 -61.49 10.65 68.67
CA LEU A 4 -61.16 10.07 67.34
C LEU A 4 -61.84 8.81 66.73
N LYS A 5 -62.33 8.98 65.48
CA LYS A 5 -62.25 8.15 64.21
C LYS A 5 -63.57 8.33 63.41
N SER A 6 -63.72 8.28 62.07
CA SER A 6 -62.88 8.23 60.85
C SER A 6 -63.83 8.12 59.63
N ILE A 7 -63.43 8.61 58.42
CA ILE A 7 -63.81 8.15 57.04
C ILE A 7 -65.23 8.54 56.52
N ALA A 8 -65.57 9.00 55.30
CA ALA A 8 -65.01 9.41 53.99
C ALA A 8 -65.78 8.72 52.83
N PHE A 9 -66.37 9.46 51.87
CA PHE A 9 -66.38 9.16 50.41
C PHE A 9 -66.92 10.34 49.55
N LEU A 10 -66.49 10.32 48.29
CA LEU A 10 -66.29 11.35 47.22
C LEU A 10 -67.55 11.93 46.51
N PRO A 11 -67.47 12.97 45.62
CA PRO A 11 -66.89 12.84 44.25
C PRO A 11 -66.04 13.99 43.66
N LYS A 12 -65.09 13.55 42.80
CA LYS A 12 -64.29 14.27 41.79
C LYS A 12 -65.21 14.77 40.66
N PHE A 13 -65.13 16.04 40.22
CA PHE A 13 -65.27 16.43 38.79
C PHE A 13 -65.03 17.92 38.43
N ILE A 14 -64.55 18.81 39.31
CA ILE A 14 -64.50 20.27 38.99
C ILE A 14 -63.08 20.87 38.85
N HIS A 15 -62.01 20.13 39.17
CA HIS A 15 -60.64 20.68 39.11
C HIS A 15 -59.89 20.51 37.78
N GLN A 16 -60.46 19.85 36.76
CA GLN A 16 -59.73 19.53 35.53
C GLN A 16 -59.89 20.55 34.38
N PHE A 17 -60.87 21.45 34.46
CA PHE A 17 -61.12 22.43 33.39
C PHE A 17 -60.35 23.76 33.54
N TRP A 18 -59.88 24.10 34.74
CA TRP A 18 -59.09 25.32 34.97
C TRP A 18 -57.59 25.14 34.66
N ALA A 19 -57.09 23.91 34.63
CA ALA A 19 -55.68 23.64 34.37
C ALA A 19 -55.30 23.71 32.87
N GLN A 20 -56.23 23.40 31.96
CA GLN A 20 -55.95 23.44 30.51
C GLN A 20 -55.95 24.86 29.94
N TRP A 21 -56.79 25.76 30.46
CA TRP A 21 -56.78 27.16 30.04
C TRP A 21 -55.60 27.96 30.62
N ALA A 22 -55.11 27.60 31.81
CA ALA A 22 -53.92 28.21 32.39
C ALA A 22 -52.65 27.92 31.57
N VAL A 23 -52.52 26.71 31.00
CA VAL A 23 -51.39 26.35 30.13
C VAL A 23 -51.46 27.07 28.78
N ILE A 24 -52.65 27.25 28.20
CA ILE A 24 -52.81 27.98 26.93
C ILE A 24 -52.53 29.48 27.10
N LEU A 25 -52.97 30.09 28.21
CA LEU A 25 -52.65 31.49 28.55
C LEU A 25 -51.16 31.68 28.90
N LEU A 26 -50.52 30.71 29.56
CA LEU A 26 -49.08 30.74 29.81
C LEU A 26 -48.28 30.60 28.50
N CYS A 27 -48.71 29.71 27.59
CA CYS A 27 -48.09 29.54 26.28
C CYS A 27 -48.24 30.78 25.37
N PHE A 28 -49.40 31.47 25.40
CA PHE A 28 -49.58 32.74 24.68
C PHE A 28 -48.71 33.87 25.26
N TYR A 29 -48.52 33.91 26.58
CA TYR A 29 -47.68 34.92 27.24
C TYR A 29 -46.18 34.71 27.00
N LEU A 30 -45.76 33.46 26.77
CA LEU A 30 -44.37 33.08 26.46
C LEU A 30 -43.99 33.31 24.99
N PHE A 31 -44.95 33.27 24.05
CA PHE A 31 -44.69 33.47 22.61
C PHE A 31 -44.62 34.95 22.17
N PHE A 32 -45.23 35.88 22.90
CA PHE A 32 -45.29 37.31 22.52
C PHE A 32 -44.36 38.23 23.33
N ASN A 33 -43.49 37.67 24.20
CA ASN A 33 -42.53 38.45 24.98
C ASN A 33 -41.11 38.33 24.39
N PRO A 34 -40.54 39.40 23.79
CA PRO A 34 -39.22 39.37 23.16
C PRO A 34 -38.07 38.99 24.10
N TRP A 35 -38.28 39.11 25.42
CA TRP A 35 -37.29 38.80 26.44
C TRP A 35 -37.18 37.30 26.78
N ILE A 36 -38.15 36.48 26.37
CA ILE A 36 -38.18 35.04 26.65
C ILE A 36 -37.63 34.24 25.45
N SER A 37 -37.85 34.70 24.22
CA SER A 37 -37.20 34.16 23.01
C SER A 37 -35.68 34.10 23.16
N THR A 38 -35.06 35.18 23.65
CA THR A 38 -33.61 35.27 23.84
C THR A 38 -33.05 34.34 24.93
N LYS A 39 -33.89 33.90 25.89
CA LYS A 39 -33.51 32.86 26.87
C LYS A 39 -33.74 31.45 26.33
N ILE A 40 -34.78 31.19 25.53
CA ILE A 40 -34.99 29.90 24.87
C ILE A 40 -33.88 29.65 23.82
N ASP A 41 -33.46 30.68 23.08
CA ASP A 41 -32.29 30.61 22.19
C ASP A 41 -31.00 30.33 22.96
N ARG A 42 -30.86 30.86 24.19
CA ARG A 42 -29.74 30.53 25.10
C ARG A 42 -29.80 29.12 25.67
N PHE A 43 -30.98 28.56 25.93
CA PHE A 43 -31.15 27.17 26.36
C PHE A 43 -31.00 26.18 25.20
N GLN A 44 -31.44 26.53 23.99
CA GLN A 44 -31.18 25.77 22.77
C GLN A 44 -29.71 25.90 22.33
N SER A 45 -29.03 27.02 22.59
CA SER A 45 -27.58 27.13 22.36
C SER A 45 -26.76 26.39 23.42
N HIS A 46 -27.23 26.28 24.67
CA HIS A 46 -26.61 25.40 25.67
C HIS A 46 -26.88 23.92 25.38
N ALA A 47 -28.09 23.54 24.96
CA ALA A 47 -28.39 22.17 24.55
C ALA A 47 -27.70 21.77 23.23
N LYS A 48 -27.48 22.72 22.31
CA LYS A 48 -26.62 22.52 21.12
C LYS A 48 -25.13 22.52 21.46
N ASN A 49 -24.69 23.17 22.53
CA ASN A 49 -23.29 23.10 22.97
C ASN A 49 -22.98 21.86 23.82
N GLU A 50 -23.97 21.27 24.50
CA GLU A 50 -23.80 19.95 25.13
C GLU A 50 -23.98 18.79 24.16
N SER A 51 -24.63 19.00 23.00
CA SER A 51 -24.63 18.04 21.89
C SER A 51 -23.45 18.20 20.91
N PHE A 52 -22.44 19.00 21.25
CA PHE A 52 -21.21 19.22 20.46
C PHE A 52 -19.91 18.97 21.26
N LEU A 53 -20.01 18.41 22.48
CA LEU A 53 -18.86 17.94 23.28
C LEU A 53 -18.77 16.41 23.34
N ASN A 54 -19.00 15.76 22.20
CA ASN A 54 -18.47 14.43 21.98
C ASN A 54 -17.95 14.32 20.54
N SER A 55 -17.02 15.21 20.17
CA SER A 55 -15.96 14.74 19.26
C SER A 55 -15.23 13.68 20.07
N SER A 56 -15.49 12.41 19.83
CA SER A 56 -14.76 11.33 20.48
C SER A 56 -13.28 11.62 20.28
N LYS A 57 -12.57 11.87 21.39
CA LYS A 57 -11.13 12.10 21.35
C LYS A 57 -10.51 10.85 20.71
N ILE A 58 -9.70 11.04 19.67
CA ILE A 58 -8.93 9.94 19.11
C ILE A 58 -7.95 9.47 20.19
N THR A 59 -8.05 8.20 20.54
CA THR A 59 -7.22 7.54 21.55
C THR A 59 -6.43 6.38 20.96
N GLU A 60 -6.75 5.96 19.73
CA GLU A 60 -6.03 4.89 19.04
C GLU A 60 -5.69 5.33 17.62
N LEU A 61 -4.43 5.13 17.21
CA LEU A 61 -4.00 5.30 15.83
C LEU A 61 -3.72 3.94 15.20
N ILE A 62 -4.33 3.69 14.07
CA ILE A 62 -4.14 2.49 13.26
C ILE A 62 -3.29 2.88 12.06
N VAL A 63 -2.11 2.30 11.94
CA VAL A 63 -1.21 2.47 10.81
C VAL A 63 -1.29 1.21 9.96
N VAL A 64 -1.73 1.37 8.72
CA VAL A 64 -1.87 0.26 7.77
C VAL A 64 -0.90 0.48 6.63
N ASP A 65 -0.09 -0.52 6.32
CA ASP A 65 0.68 -0.54 5.09
C ASP A 65 -0.27 -0.74 3.89
N ALA A 66 -0.20 0.17 2.92
CA ALA A 66 -0.98 0.07 1.69
C ALA A 66 -0.62 -1.15 0.85
N ALA A 67 0.58 -1.71 1.05
CA ALA A 67 1.03 -2.97 0.46
C ALA A 67 0.28 -4.20 1.00
N ILE A 68 -0.60 -4.04 1.99
CA ILE A 68 -1.44 -5.14 2.45
C ILE A 68 -2.66 -5.29 1.54
N VAL A 69 -2.99 -6.53 1.19
CA VAL A 69 -4.13 -6.87 0.32
C VAL A 69 -5.40 -6.32 0.87
N ASN A 70 -6.24 -5.80 -0.02
CA ASN A 70 -7.57 -5.35 0.36
C ASN A 70 -7.51 -4.46 1.62
N HIS A 71 -6.42 -3.72 1.88
CA HIS A 71 -6.19 -2.98 3.13
C HIS A 71 -7.37 -2.06 3.49
N LYS A 72 -8.17 -1.67 2.49
CA LYS A 72 -9.43 -0.94 2.63
C LYS A 72 -10.47 -1.63 3.51
N ILE A 73 -10.36 -2.93 3.78
CA ILE A 73 -11.20 -3.63 4.75
C ILE A 73 -10.83 -3.23 6.18
N PHE A 74 -9.59 -2.82 6.44
CA PHE A 74 -9.09 -2.31 7.71
C PHE A 74 -9.58 -0.87 7.89
N GLN A 75 -10.88 -0.74 8.06
CA GLN A 75 -11.55 0.51 8.42
C GLN A 75 -11.65 0.62 9.95
N PHE A 76 -11.74 1.85 10.46
CA PHE A 76 -11.90 2.09 11.88
C PHE A 76 -13.20 1.42 12.35
N SER A 77 -13.13 0.71 13.46
CA SER A 77 -14.28 0.03 14.05
C SER A 77 -15.04 0.95 15.00
N ASN A 78 -14.36 1.94 15.57
CA ASN A 78 -14.86 2.81 16.63
C ASN A 78 -14.57 4.29 16.35
N SER A 79 -15.37 5.19 16.93
CA SER A 79 -15.22 6.64 16.71
C SER A 79 -14.00 7.25 17.42
N HIS A 80 -13.29 6.50 18.26
CA HIS A 80 -12.06 6.92 18.93
C HIS A 80 -10.78 6.47 18.19
N GLN A 81 -10.92 5.82 17.03
CA GLN A 81 -9.82 5.36 16.19
C GLN A 81 -9.61 6.31 15.00
N ALA A 82 -8.35 6.49 14.62
CA ALA A 82 -7.96 7.11 13.35
C ALA A 82 -7.11 6.13 12.54
N ILE A 83 -7.12 6.25 11.20
CA ILE A 83 -6.28 5.44 10.31
C ILE A 83 -5.28 6.33 9.57
N LEU A 84 -4.03 5.89 9.55
CA LEU A 84 -2.96 6.34 8.66
C LEU A 84 -2.64 5.22 7.67
N LEU A 85 -2.71 5.52 6.38
CA LEU A 85 -2.29 4.61 5.32
C LEU A 85 -0.86 4.98 4.87
N LEU A 86 0.07 4.03 4.93
CA LEU A 86 1.45 4.21 4.47
C LEU A 86 1.58 3.71 3.04
N ASN A 87 2.08 4.53 2.13
CA ASN A 87 2.35 4.11 0.75
C ASN A 87 3.86 4.03 0.51
N ALA A 88 4.31 3.06 -0.31
CA ALA A 88 5.73 2.80 -0.57
C ALA A 88 6.45 3.89 -1.39
N ASP A 89 5.70 4.84 -1.97
CA ASP A 89 6.17 5.99 -2.74
C ASP A 89 6.34 7.27 -1.90
N GLN A 90 5.95 7.25 -0.62
CA GLN A 90 6.08 8.38 0.29
C GLN A 90 7.48 8.51 0.91
N GLU A 91 7.68 9.60 1.66
CA GLU A 91 8.79 9.72 2.60
C GLU A 91 8.87 8.51 3.54
N ASN A 92 10.04 8.33 4.16
CA ASN A 92 10.32 7.21 5.06
C ASN A 92 9.15 6.92 6.02
N ALA A 93 8.63 5.69 6.01
CA ALA A 93 7.40 5.29 6.69
C ALA A 93 7.43 5.57 8.20
N VAL A 94 8.55 5.29 8.87
CA VAL A 94 8.72 5.59 10.31
C VAL A 94 8.63 7.10 10.57
N SER A 95 9.18 7.91 9.68
CA SER A 95 9.09 9.37 9.75
C SER A 95 7.66 9.85 9.53
N THR A 96 6.92 9.27 8.58
CA THR A 96 5.50 9.53 8.34
C THR A 96 4.63 9.20 9.56
N VAL A 97 4.86 8.05 10.21
CA VAL A 97 4.18 7.70 11.47
C VAL A 97 4.50 8.71 12.57
N THR A 98 5.76 9.12 12.69
CA THR A 98 6.20 10.13 13.67
C THR A 98 5.46 11.46 13.49
N GLN A 99 5.38 11.95 12.24
CA GLN A 99 4.65 13.18 11.92
C GLN A 99 3.14 13.05 12.17
N ALA A 100 2.55 11.89 11.90
CA ALA A 100 1.15 11.65 12.15
C ALA A 100 0.83 11.65 13.65
N LEU A 101 1.66 10.97 14.46
CA LEU A 101 1.53 10.92 15.92
C LEU A 101 1.58 12.32 16.55
N ALA A 102 2.33 13.25 15.98
CA ALA A 102 2.43 14.63 16.44
C ALA A 102 1.09 15.40 16.48
N ASN A 103 0.07 14.92 15.76
CA ASN A 103 -1.28 15.49 15.77
C ASN A 103 -2.12 15.04 16.97
N TYR A 104 -1.62 14.10 17.77
CA TYR A 104 -2.35 13.47 18.87
C TYR A 104 -1.61 13.64 20.19
N THR A 105 -2.35 13.48 21.29
CA THR A 105 -1.80 13.48 22.65
C THR A 105 -2.51 12.43 23.50
N ASN A 106 -1.73 11.67 24.26
CA ASN A 106 -2.21 10.65 25.17
C ASN A 106 -3.05 9.58 24.42
N LEU A 107 -2.50 9.04 23.34
CA LEU A 107 -3.04 7.86 22.67
C LEU A 107 -2.86 6.64 23.57
N ASN A 108 -3.93 5.87 23.76
CA ASN A 108 -3.92 4.60 24.46
C ASN A 108 -3.29 3.48 23.64
N ALA A 109 -3.41 3.53 22.30
CA ALA A 109 -2.76 2.52 21.47
C ALA A 109 -2.27 3.02 20.11
N LEU A 110 -1.25 2.32 19.63
CA LEU A 110 -0.78 2.37 18.25
C LEU A 110 -0.87 0.96 17.66
N HIS A 111 -1.62 0.80 16.58
CA HIS A 111 -1.72 -0.46 15.86
C HIS A 111 -0.88 -0.37 14.58
N LEU A 112 0.05 -1.30 14.38
CA LEU A 112 0.91 -1.35 13.21
C LEU A 112 0.59 -2.60 12.40
N ILE A 113 0.01 -2.43 11.21
CA ILE A 113 -0.33 -3.53 10.32
C ILE A 113 0.65 -3.49 9.15
N GLY A 114 1.49 -4.51 9.03
CA GLY A 114 2.57 -4.63 8.05
C GLY A 114 2.90 -6.09 7.75
N HIS A 115 3.90 -6.33 6.90
CA HIS A 115 4.42 -7.69 6.71
C HIS A 115 5.46 -8.02 7.78
N GLY A 116 5.41 -9.22 8.37
CA GLY A 116 6.33 -9.63 9.43
C GLY A 116 7.28 -10.76 9.02
N GLU A 117 8.40 -10.81 9.75
CA GLU A 117 9.27 -11.98 9.89
C GLU A 117 9.96 -11.98 11.27
N GLU A 118 10.72 -13.03 11.63
CA GLU A 118 11.36 -13.14 12.94
C GLU A 118 12.24 -11.91 13.29
N GLY A 119 11.80 -11.09 14.26
CA GLY A 119 12.55 -9.90 14.67
C GLY A 119 12.44 -8.72 13.71
N SER A 120 11.44 -8.71 12.82
CA SER A 120 11.18 -7.59 11.92
C SER A 120 9.70 -7.34 11.64
N LEU A 121 9.39 -6.08 11.36
CA LEU A 121 8.16 -5.61 10.78
C LEU A 121 8.49 -4.69 9.61
N GLN A 122 7.96 -5.01 8.44
CA GLN A 122 7.97 -4.15 7.29
C GLN A 122 6.71 -3.25 7.28
N ILE A 123 6.91 -1.95 7.17
CA ILE A 123 5.86 -0.94 6.96
C ILE A 123 6.27 0.05 5.86
N GLY A 124 5.49 0.11 4.79
CA GLY A 124 5.87 0.82 3.56
C GLY A 124 7.12 0.18 2.94
N ALA A 125 8.13 1.00 2.63
CA ALA A 125 9.42 0.51 2.15
C ALA A 125 10.39 0.14 3.29
N GLU A 126 10.00 0.35 4.56
CA GLU A 126 10.91 0.28 5.68
C GLU A 126 10.82 -1.06 6.38
N ILE A 127 11.96 -1.73 6.49
CA ILE A 127 12.16 -2.89 7.34
C ILE A 127 12.61 -2.40 8.72
N VAL A 128 11.71 -2.43 9.71
CA VAL A 128 12.03 -2.14 11.10
C VAL A 128 12.46 -3.46 11.75
N SER A 129 13.73 -3.57 12.12
CA SER A 129 14.34 -4.81 12.64
C SER A 129 15.46 -4.48 13.63
N LEU A 130 16.03 -5.50 14.27
CA LEU A 130 17.22 -5.35 15.12
C LEU A 130 18.40 -4.63 14.43
N GLN A 131 18.53 -4.77 13.10
CA GLN A 131 19.60 -4.15 12.34
C GLN A 131 19.32 -2.69 11.99
N THR A 132 18.05 -2.26 12.01
CA THR A 132 17.63 -0.92 11.58
C THR A 132 17.07 -0.05 12.71
N LEU A 133 16.71 -0.63 13.87
CA LEU A 133 16.13 0.08 15.02
C LEU A 133 16.98 1.29 15.44
N ASP A 134 18.30 1.15 15.48
CA ASP A 134 19.21 2.24 15.87
C ASP A 134 19.08 3.48 14.98
N ARG A 135 18.73 3.30 13.69
CA ARG A 135 18.49 4.38 12.73
C ARG A 135 17.29 5.25 13.07
N TYR A 136 16.33 4.68 13.82
CA TYR A 136 15.03 5.29 14.10
C TYR A 136 14.84 5.62 15.60
N THR A 137 15.90 5.53 16.39
CA THR A 137 15.90 5.78 17.85
C THR A 137 15.19 7.08 18.22
N ASP A 138 15.51 8.18 17.52
CA ASP A 138 14.95 9.50 17.84
C ASP A 138 13.47 9.59 17.49
N GLN A 139 13.03 8.93 16.41
CA GLN A 139 11.62 8.82 16.04
C GLN A 139 10.84 8.03 17.09
N PHE A 140 11.31 6.85 17.51
CA PHE A 140 10.62 6.04 18.51
C PHE A 140 10.53 6.74 19.88
N LYS A 141 11.56 7.49 20.27
CA LYS A 141 11.50 8.35 21.46
C LYS A 141 10.46 9.46 21.33
N GLN A 142 10.32 10.06 20.15
CA GLN A 142 9.26 11.05 19.90
C GLN A 142 7.88 10.42 19.97
N TRP A 143 7.71 9.15 19.56
CA TRP A 143 6.41 8.48 19.67
C TRP A 143 5.91 8.49 21.12
N ARG A 144 6.81 8.23 22.09
CA ARG A 144 6.48 8.27 23.52
C ARG A 144 5.84 9.60 23.97
N GLU A 145 6.22 10.72 23.37
CA GLU A 145 5.67 12.04 23.75
C GLU A 145 4.16 12.17 23.43
N HIS A 146 3.66 11.35 22.50
CA HIS A 146 2.27 11.35 22.05
C HIS A 146 1.44 10.20 22.64
N LEU A 147 2.11 9.17 23.16
CA LEU A 147 1.50 8.00 23.79
C LEU A 147 1.16 8.26 25.26
N ALA A 148 0.10 7.61 25.75
CA ALA A 148 -0.24 7.57 27.17
C ALA A 148 0.83 6.79 27.96
N GLN A 149 0.85 6.94 29.30
CA GLN A 149 1.87 6.33 30.15
C GLN A 149 1.91 4.80 30.03
N ASN A 150 0.74 4.16 29.92
CA ASN A 150 0.52 2.72 29.71
C ASN A 150 -0.05 2.46 28.31
N ALA A 151 0.45 3.17 27.30
CA ALA A 151 -0.01 2.92 25.93
C ALA A 151 0.50 1.56 25.44
N ASP A 152 -0.30 0.92 24.61
CA ASP A 152 0.04 -0.34 23.95
C ASP A 152 0.44 -0.11 22.49
N ILE A 153 1.42 -0.86 21.99
CA ILE A 153 1.72 -0.99 20.56
C ILE A 153 1.41 -2.43 20.15
N LEU A 154 0.42 -2.59 19.27
CA LEU A 154 0.01 -3.90 18.77
C LEU A 154 0.52 -4.04 17.32
N ILE A 155 1.34 -5.05 17.07
CA ILE A 155 1.99 -5.29 15.79
C ILE A 155 1.37 -6.51 15.12
N TYR A 156 0.72 -6.27 13.98
CA TYR A 156 0.10 -7.29 13.13
C TYR A 156 1.05 -7.54 11.97
N GLY A 157 1.80 -8.64 12.05
CA GLY A 157 2.80 -9.05 11.07
C GLY A 157 3.27 -10.46 11.41
N CYS A 158 3.34 -11.32 10.40
CA CYS A 158 3.64 -12.73 10.63
C CYS A 158 4.99 -12.93 11.33
N ASN A 159 5.03 -13.72 12.40
CA ASN A 159 6.24 -14.14 13.10
C ASN A 159 7.11 -13.01 13.66
N THR A 160 6.63 -11.76 13.75
CA THR A 160 7.44 -10.63 14.22
C THR A 160 8.06 -10.88 15.59
N ALA A 161 7.34 -11.55 16.49
CA ALA A 161 7.82 -11.90 17.82
C ALA A 161 8.33 -13.35 17.96
N SER A 162 8.47 -14.07 16.85
CA SER A 162 8.92 -15.46 16.87
C SER A 162 10.38 -15.58 17.36
N GLY A 163 10.72 -16.77 17.86
CA GLY A 163 12.08 -17.10 18.26
C GLY A 163 12.72 -16.17 19.29
N ILE A 164 14.05 -16.13 19.28
CA ILE A 164 14.82 -15.28 20.21
C ILE A 164 14.97 -13.87 19.63
N GLN A 165 15.12 -13.74 18.30
CA GLN A 165 15.31 -12.44 17.68
C GLN A 165 14.04 -11.58 17.79
N GLY A 166 12.85 -12.18 17.60
CA GLY A 166 11.58 -11.50 17.81
C GLY A 166 11.40 -10.95 19.22
N ARG A 167 11.75 -11.74 20.25
CA ARG A 167 11.68 -11.27 21.64
C ARG A 167 12.65 -10.13 21.93
N ILE A 168 13.88 -10.19 21.41
CA ILE A 168 14.85 -9.10 21.55
C ILE A 168 14.33 -7.85 20.84
N PHE A 169 13.76 -8.00 19.64
CA PHE A 169 13.20 -6.91 18.86
C PHE A 169 12.08 -6.19 19.62
N LEU A 170 11.11 -6.93 20.16
CA LEU A 170 10.02 -6.39 20.98
C LEU A 170 10.56 -5.69 22.24
N HIS A 171 11.53 -6.28 22.93
CA HIS A 171 12.15 -5.65 24.11
C HIS A 171 12.84 -4.32 23.75
N GLN A 172 13.59 -4.25 22.65
CA GLN A 172 14.22 -3.00 22.23
C GLN A 172 13.20 -1.93 21.85
N LEU A 173 12.12 -2.33 21.16
CA LEU A 173 11.05 -1.40 20.82
C LEU A 173 10.31 -0.89 22.07
N HIS A 174 10.06 -1.76 23.06
CA HIS A 174 9.54 -1.38 24.38
C HIS A 174 10.44 -0.36 25.07
N GLU A 175 11.76 -0.58 25.10
CA GLU A 175 12.70 0.37 25.70
C GLU A 175 12.73 1.73 24.99
N LEU A 176 12.61 1.75 23.66
CA LEU A 176 12.64 2.99 22.88
C LEU A 176 11.34 3.79 23.00
N THR A 177 10.21 3.10 22.96
CA THR A 177 8.87 3.72 22.97
C THR A 177 8.27 3.87 24.36
N GLN A 178 8.80 3.15 25.36
CA GLN A 178 8.27 3.04 26.73
C GLN A 178 6.79 2.63 26.79
N ALA A 179 6.31 1.97 25.73
CA ALA A 179 4.97 1.43 25.58
C ALA A 179 5.01 -0.09 25.73
N ASP A 180 3.91 -0.67 26.18
CA ASP A 180 3.78 -2.13 26.24
C ASP A 180 3.55 -2.65 24.81
N ILE A 181 4.17 -3.77 24.45
CA ILE A 181 4.22 -4.24 23.05
C ILE A 181 3.59 -5.62 22.97
N GLN A 182 2.71 -5.83 21.99
CA GLN A 182 2.18 -7.15 21.64
C GLN A 182 2.37 -7.43 20.15
N ALA A 183 2.78 -8.64 19.79
CA ALA A 183 2.92 -9.07 18.40
C ALA A 183 2.74 -10.58 18.23
N SER A 184 2.51 -11.01 16.98
CA SER A 184 2.33 -12.42 16.62
C SER A 184 3.67 -13.18 16.55
N ASP A 185 3.67 -14.45 16.98
CA ASP A 185 4.81 -15.37 16.82
C ASP A 185 4.65 -16.41 15.70
N ASP A 186 3.54 -16.36 14.95
CA ASP A 186 3.20 -17.24 13.84
C ASP A 186 2.56 -16.50 12.63
N LEU A 187 1.71 -17.16 11.83
CA LEU A 187 1.09 -16.52 10.67
C LEU A 187 -0.08 -15.62 11.11
N THR A 188 0.02 -14.31 10.88
CA THR A 188 -1.09 -13.38 11.11
C THR A 188 -1.97 -13.25 9.86
N GLY A 189 -3.26 -13.57 9.95
CA GLY A 189 -4.23 -13.38 8.88
C GLY A 189 -5.32 -14.47 8.80
N SER A 190 -5.57 -14.97 7.59
CA SER A 190 -6.64 -15.91 7.29
C SER A 190 -6.41 -17.30 7.87
N LEU A 191 -7.42 -17.82 8.57
CA LEU A 191 -7.47 -19.21 9.06
C LEU A 191 -7.39 -20.24 7.93
N ASP A 192 -7.95 -19.93 6.76
CA ASP A 192 -7.90 -20.82 5.59
C ASP A 192 -6.47 -21.00 5.05
N LEU A 193 -5.58 -20.05 5.37
CA LEU A 193 -4.15 -20.07 5.03
C LEU A 193 -3.27 -20.51 6.21
N GLY A 194 -3.88 -20.93 7.32
CA GLY A 194 -3.19 -21.41 8.51
C GLY A 194 -2.64 -20.30 9.41
N GLY A 195 -3.15 -19.08 9.28
CA GLY A 195 -2.88 -18.00 10.23
C GLY A 195 -4.06 -17.69 11.13
N ASP A 196 -3.88 -16.78 12.08
CA ASP A 196 -4.94 -16.21 12.90
C ASP A 196 -4.67 -14.73 13.21
N TRP A 197 -5.45 -14.13 14.09
CA TRP A 197 -5.30 -12.72 14.47
C TRP A 197 -4.88 -12.56 15.92
N ASP A 198 -4.45 -13.65 16.55
CA ASP A 198 -3.94 -13.62 17.90
C ASP A 198 -2.53 -13.01 17.88
N LEU A 199 -2.18 -12.31 18.97
CA LEU A 199 -0.87 -11.72 19.18
C LEU A 199 -0.30 -12.32 20.48
N GLU A 200 0.51 -13.37 20.34
CA GLU A 200 0.82 -14.30 21.44
C GLU A 200 1.87 -13.73 22.40
N VAL A 201 2.74 -12.86 21.91
CA VAL A 201 3.91 -12.40 22.65
C VAL A 201 3.73 -10.97 23.09
N ALA A 202 3.78 -10.76 24.40
CA ALA A 202 3.68 -9.46 25.04
C ALA A 202 4.93 -9.10 25.85
N ILE A 203 5.31 -7.82 25.80
CA ILE A 203 6.23 -7.15 26.73
C ILE A 203 5.43 -6.08 27.47
N GLY A 204 5.30 -6.21 28.79
CA GLY A 204 4.48 -5.31 29.61
C GLY A 204 3.06 -5.83 29.85
N GLN A 205 2.11 -4.94 30.17
CA GLN A 205 0.70 -5.29 30.40
C GLN A 205 -0.15 -4.79 29.24
N ILE A 206 -0.80 -5.71 28.52
CA ILE A 206 -1.65 -5.33 27.39
C ILE A 206 -3.09 -5.18 27.87
N GLU A 207 -3.65 -3.98 27.73
CA GLU A 207 -5.04 -3.68 28.05
C GLU A 207 -5.91 -3.41 26.81
N THR A 208 -5.27 -3.12 25.68
CA THR A 208 -5.90 -2.79 24.41
C THR A 208 -6.41 -4.04 23.68
N SER A 209 -7.62 -3.98 23.14
CA SER A 209 -8.17 -5.01 22.25
C SER A 209 -7.65 -4.86 20.82
N LEU A 210 -7.80 -5.91 20.00
CA LEU A 210 -7.49 -5.80 18.56
C LEU A 210 -8.20 -4.62 17.90
N ALA A 211 -7.53 -4.00 16.92
CA ALA A 211 -8.00 -2.79 16.23
C ALA A 211 -9.32 -2.99 15.48
N PHE A 212 -9.58 -4.23 15.06
CA PHE A 212 -10.67 -4.58 14.16
C PHE A 212 -11.61 -5.61 14.76
N THR A 213 -12.89 -5.49 14.43
CA THR A 213 -13.90 -6.48 14.82
C THR A 213 -13.68 -7.83 14.12
N PRO A 214 -14.15 -8.96 14.72
CA PRO A 214 -14.08 -10.27 14.08
C PRO A 214 -14.68 -10.32 12.66
N ASP A 215 -15.74 -9.54 12.40
CA ASP A 215 -16.37 -9.46 11.08
C ASP A 215 -15.49 -8.80 10.01
N ILE A 216 -14.59 -7.89 10.40
CA ILE A 216 -13.60 -7.29 9.50
C ILE A 216 -12.47 -8.29 9.26
N LEU A 217 -11.95 -8.87 10.34
CA LEU A 217 -10.83 -9.82 10.29
C LEU A 217 -11.17 -11.07 9.47
N ALA A 218 -12.40 -11.60 9.59
CA ALA A 218 -12.88 -12.75 8.81
C ALA A 218 -13.05 -12.48 7.31
N LYS A 219 -13.02 -11.21 6.87
CA LYS A 219 -13.06 -10.85 5.44
C LYS A 219 -11.67 -10.81 4.81
N TYR A 220 -10.62 -10.72 5.61
CA TYR A 220 -9.26 -10.79 5.10
C TYR A 220 -8.93 -12.23 4.72
N ASN A 221 -8.53 -12.43 3.47
CA ASN A 221 -8.27 -13.74 2.90
C ASN A 221 -6.77 -14.02 2.68
N GLY A 222 -5.89 -13.12 3.11
CA GLY A 222 -4.43 -13.21 2.98
C GLY A 222 -3.73 -13.55 4.30
N VAL A 223 -2.39 -13.51 4.29
CA VAL A 223 -1.54 -13.53 5.50
C VAL A 223 -0.45 -12.47 5.40
N LEU A 224 -0.08 -11.85 6.51
CA LEU A 224 0.81 -10.68 6.56
C LEU A 224 2.31 -11.06 6.50
N LYS A 225 2.71 -11.86 5.50
CA LYS A 225 4.05 -12.46 5.41
C LYS A 225 4.94 -11.79 4.35
N GLN A 226 6.23 -11.63 4.61
CA GLN A 226 7.20 -11.11 3.63
C GLN A 226 7.77 -12.20 2.69
N ILE A 227 8.12 -11.85 1.44
CA ILE A 227 8.72 -12.76 0.45
C ILE A 227 10.17 -12.35 0.14
N HIS A 228 11.14 -13.17 0.57
CA HIS A 228 12.56 -12.91 0.33
C HIS A 228 13.14 -13.77 -0.80
N VAL A 229 13.98 -13.13 -1.61
CA VAL A 229 14.90 -13.79 -2.53
C VAL A 229 16.23 -14.00 -1.83
N THR A 230 16.63 -15.26 -1.70
CA THR A 230 17.82 -15.68 -0.94
C THR A 230 18.92 -16.27 -1.82
N THR A 231 18.70 -16.36 -3.13
CA THR A 231 19.67 -16.90 -4.08
C THR A 231 19.59 -16.19 -5.44
N THR A 232 20.71 -16.16 -6.15
CA THR A 232 20.78 -15.65 -7.54
C THR A 232 20.50 -16.71 -8.60
N GLN A 233 20.14 -17.94 -8.21
CA GLN A 233 19.75 -19.00 -9.15
C GLN A 233 18.40 -18.67 -9.82
N ASP A 234 18.23 -19.10 -11.08
CA ASP A 234 17.00 -18.86 -11.85
C ASP A 234 15.74 -19.49 -11.21
N ALA A 235 15.90 -20.65 -10.57
CA ALA A 235 14.80 -21.45 -10.06
C ALA A 235 15.13 -22.10 -8.70
N GLY A 236 14.08 -22.66 -8.08
CA GLY A 236 14.14 -23.25 -6.74
C GLY A 236 13.66 -22.31 -5.65
N LYS A 237 13.36 -22.86 -4.47
CA LYS A 237 12.89 -22.07 -3.32
C LYS A 237 13.90 -20.97 -2.98
N GLY A 238 13.42 -19.74 -2.82
CA GLY A 238 14.25 -18.56 -2.57
C GLY A 238 14.79 -17.87 -3.82
N SER A 239 14.52 -18.38 -5.03
CA SER A 239 14.79 -17.63 -6.28
C SER A 239 13.75 -16.53 -6.51
N LEU A 240 14.08 -15.55 -7.35
CA LEU A 240 13.13 -14.52 -7.80
C LEU A 240 11.93 -15.13 -8.52
N ARG A 241 12.15 -16.18 -9.33
CA ARG A 241 11.07 -16.91 -10.00
C ARG A 241 10.08 -17.49 -8.98
N TRP A 242 10.60 -18.20 -7.98
CA TRP A 242 9.77 -18.75 -6.91
C TRP A 242 9.02 -17.63 -6.17
N ALA A 243 9.67 -16.51 -5.87
CA ALA A 243 9.04 -15.37 -5.20
C ALA A 243 7.87 -14.79 -6.01
N ILE A 244 8.04 -14.59 -7.33
CA ILE A 244 6.96 -14.15 -8.22
C ILE A 244 5.84 -15.20 -8.29
N GLU A 245 6.17 -16.49 -8.29
CA GLU A 245 5.16 -17.56 -8.23
C GLU A 245 4.36 -17.55 -6.93
N GLN A 246 4.98 -17.23 -5.79
CA GLN A 246 4.27 -17.06 -4.52
C GLN A 246 3.36 -15.83 -4.56
N ALA A 247 3.90 -14.68 -4.97
CA ALA A 247 3.12 -13.44 -5.12
C ALA A 247 1.92 -13.59 -6.07
N ASN A 248 2.04 -14.41 -7.12
CA ASN A 248 0.93 -14.69 -8.02
C ASN A 248 -0.13 -15.65 -7.44
N GLN A 249 0.21 -16.48 -6.46
CA GLN A 249 -0.73 -17.44 -5.85
C GLN A 249 -1.69 -16.76 -4.88
N THR A 250 -1.17 -15.78 -4.16
CA THR A 250 -1.92 -14.87 -3.30
C THR A 250 -1.74 -13.49 -3.90
N PRO A 251 -2.56 -13.07 -4.88
CA PRO A 251 -2.38 -11.78 -5.56
C PRO A 251 -2.63 -10.62 -4.59
N GLU A 252 -1.61 -10.36 -3.77
CA GLU A 252 -1.46 -9.34 -2.76
C GLU A 252 -0.73 -8.11 -3.37
N ASP A 253 -0.46 -7.07 -2.60
CA ASP A 253 0.51 -6.03 -3.00
C ASP A 253 1.90 -6.44 -2.42
N ASP A 254 2.39 -7.63 -2.79
CA ASP A 254 3.56 -8.26 -2.17
C ASP A 254 4.83 -7.41 -2.28
N LEU A 255 5.68 -7.44 -1.25
CA LEU A 255 7.11 -7.11 -1.38
C LEU A 255 7.90 -8.39 -1.69
N ILE A 256 8.59 -8.38 -2.83
CA ILE A 256 9.70 -9.27 -3.11
C ILE A 256 11.01 -8.53 -2.80
N ASP A 257 11.66 -8.94 -1.72
CA ASP A 257 12.91 -8.37 -1.22
C ASP A 257 14.14 -9.12 -1.77
N LEU A 258 15.06 -8.38 -2.42
CA LEU A 258 16.34 -8.86 -2.95
C LEU A 258 17.55 -8.24 -2.22
N GLU A 259 17.36 -7.45 -1.15
CA GLU A 259 18.43 -6.68 -0.51
C GLU A 259 19.54 -7.55 0.07
N ASN A 260 19.21 -8.79 0.44
CA ASN A 260 20.16 -9.75 1.04
C ASN A 260 20.99 -10.55 0.02
N ILE A 261 20.78 -10.34 -1.28
CA ILE A 261 21.59 -10.95 -2.34
C ILE A 261 22.30 -9.87 -3.17
N ASN A 262 23.40 -10.25 -3.84
CA ASN A 262 24.17 -9.36 -4.71
C ASN A 262 24.52 -10.09 -6.01
N GLY A 263 24.69 -9.34 -7.10
CA GLY A 263 25.13 -9.88 -8.39
C GLY A 263 23.97 -10.18 -9.34
N THR A 264 24.26 -11.01 -10.34
CA THR A 264 23.34 -11.26 -11.46
C THR A 264 22.52 -12.53 -11.27
N ILE A 265 21.20 -12.39 -11.36
CA ILE A 265 20.24 -13.48 -11.60
C ILE A 265 20.18 -13.71 -13.11
N PHE A 266 20.82 -14.76 -13.59
CA PHE A 266 20.74 -15.15 -15.01
C PHE A 266 19.48 -15.99 -15.22
N LEU A 267 18.64 -15.56 -16.16
CA LEU A 267 17.41 -16.27 -16.49
C LEU A 267 17.69 -17.40 -17.48
N ASP A 268 17.20 -18.60 -17.16
CA ASP A 268 17.19 -19.77 -18.07
C ASP A 268 15.89 -19.82 -18.90
N SER A 269 14.88 -19.02 -18.50
CA SER A 269 13.64 -18.80 -19.22
C SER A 269 13.00 -17.49 -18.76
N SER A 270 12.01 -16.96 -19.49
CA SER A 270 11.27 -15.77 -19.02
C SER A 270 10.68 -16.00 -17.63
N LEU A 271 10.69 -14.97 -16.78
CA LEU A 271 10.04 -15.04 -15.47
C LEU A 271 8.53 -15.24 -15.65
N PRO A 272 7.85 -15.81 -14.64
CA PRO A 272 6.40 -15.88 -14.63
C PRO A 272 5.82 -14.48 -14.81
N LYS A 273 4.69 -14.40 -15.52
CA LYS A 273 3.98 -13.13 -15.65
C LYS A 273 3.56 -12.63 -14.28
N ILE A 274 3.73 -11.34 -14.01
CA ILE A 274 3.23 -10.72 -12.79
C ILE A 274 1.76 -10.38 -13.01
N ALA A 275 0.91 -10.89 -12.13
CA ALA A 275 -0.54 -10.87 -12.29
C ALA A 275 -1.28 -10.21 -11.10
N SER A 276 -0.52 -9.50 -10.26
CA SER A 276 -0.93 -8.78 -9.06
C SER A 276 -0.13 -7.49 -8.92
N ASN A 277 -0.48 -6.68 -7.92
CA ASN A 277 0.35 -5.55 -7.53
C ASN A 277 1.63 -6.09 -6.89
N LEU A 278 2.77 -5.42 -7.09
CA LEU A 278 4.05 -5.97 -6.65
C LEU A 278 5.09 -4.88 -6.45
N LEU A 279 5.79 -4.90 -5.33
CA LEU A 279 7.05 -4.19 -5.17
C LEU A 279 8.20 -5.20 -5.30
N ILE A 280 9.11 -4.97 -6.24
CA ILE A 280 10.39 -5.69 -6.31
C ILE A 280 11.49 -4.72 -5.93
N HIS A 281 12.14 -4.98 -4.80
CA HIS A 281 13.12 -4.07 -4.20
C HIS A 281 14.50 -4.74 -4.11
N GLY A 282 15.50 -4.13 -4.74
CA GLY A 282 16.91 -4.50 -4.59
C GLY A 282 17.71 -3.50 -3.75
N ASN A 283 19.03 -3.65 -3.77
CA ASN A 283 19.98 -2.81 -3.03
C ASN A 283 20.93 -2.00 -3.96
N GLY A 284 20.59 -1.90 -5.24
CA GLY A 284 21.38 -1.27 -6.29
C GLY A 284 22.50 -2.15 -6.88
N LYS A 285 22.72 -3.35 -6.32
CA LYS A 285 23.73 -4.33 -6.79
C LYS A 285 23.09 -5.59 -7.38
N ASN A 286 21.76 -5.66 -7.41
CA ASN A 286 21.01 -6.74 -8.05
C ASN A 286 20.87 -6.47 -9.54
N GLN A 287 21.24 -7.45 -10.35
CA GLN A 287 20.94 -7.44 -11.78
C GLN A 287 20.07 -8.65 -12.12
N ILE A 288 18.95 -8.43 -12.80
CA ILE A 288 18.13 -9.49 -13.37
C ILE A 288 18.44 -9.51 -14.87
N SER A 289 18.98 -10.62 -15.37
CA SER A 289 19.41 -10.69 -16.76
C SER A 289 18.70 -11.75 -17.58
N GLY A 290 18.11 -11.33 -18.70
CA GLY A 290 17.46 -12.21 -19.67
C GLY A 290 18.45 -13.01 -20.53
N ASN A 291 19.75 -12.90 -20.22
CA ASN A 291 20.84 -13.65 -20.86
C ASN A 291 20.83 -13.58 -22.40
N HIS A 292 20.42 -12.43 -22.95
CA HIS A 292 20.25 -12.16 -24.38
C HIS A 292 19.26 -13.09 -25.09
N ALA A 293 18.39 -13.79 -24.36
CA ALA A 293 17.53 -14.84 -24.90
C ALA A 293 16.07 -14.73 -24.45
N HIS A 294 15.81 -14.09 -23.31
CA HIS A 294 14.50 -14.12 -22.67
C HIS A 294 13.97 -12.74 -22.36
N ARG A 295 12.65 -12.56 -22.50
CA ARG A 295 11.97 -11.44 -21.87
C ARG A 295 12.14 -11.58 -20.37
N ILE A 296 12.54 -10.50 -19.70
CA ILE A 296 12.76 -10.53 -18.25
C ILE A 296 11.43 -10.39 -17.51
N LEU A 297 10.78 -9.23 -17.58
CA LEU A 297 9.52 -8.97 -16.88
C LEU A 297 8.35 -8.81 -17.84
N TYR A 298 7.21 -9.41 -17.48
CA TYR A 298 5.91 -9.16 -18.10
C TYR A 298 4.89 -8.88 -17.00
N ILE A 299 4.44 -7.62 -16.92
CA ILE A 299 3.30 -7.21 -16.11
C ILE A 299 2.01 -7.48 -16.89
N ASP A 300 1.31 -8.57 -16.56
CA ASP A 300 0.03 -8.90 -17.17
C ASP A 300 -1.07 -7.94 -16.70
N ARG A 301 -1.08 -7.67 -15.40
CA ARG A 301 -1.97 -6.73 -14.69
C ARG A 301 -1.40 -6.41 -13.31
N GLY A 302 -1.96 -5.38 -12.66
CA GLY A 302 -1.52 -4.91 -11.34
C GLY A 302 -0.55 -3.74 -11.43
N ASP A 303 -0.51 -2.92 -10.38
CA ASP A 303 0.43 -1.81 -10.24
C ASP A 303 1.75 -2.35 -9.66
N VAL A 304 2.86 -2.14 -10.38
CA VAL A 304 4.16 -2.72 -10.04
C VAL A 304 5.20 -1.63 -9.83
N THR A 305 5.88 -1.67 -8.69
CA THR A 305 7.04 -0.82 -8.42
C THR A 305 8.31 -1.65 -8.51
N LEU A 306 9.30 -1.16 -9.27
CA LEU A 306 10.65 -1.70 -9.29
C LEU A 306 11.58 -0.67 -8.65
N ARG A 307 12.40 -1.10 -7.68
CA ARG A 307 13.30 -0.21 -6.95
C ARG A 307 14.71 -0.80 -6.85
N ASP A 308 15.72 0.06 -7.07
CA ASP A 308 17.13 -0.21 -6.76
C ASP A 308 17.68 -1.49 -7.42
N LEU A 309 17.44 -1.67 -8.73
CA LEU A 309 17.89 -2.86 -9.47
C LEU A 309 18.26 -2.57 -10.92
N THR A 310 18.98 -3.49 -11.55
CA THR A 310 19.30 -3.45 -12.98
C THR A 310 18.54 -4.53 -13.73
N ILE A 311 17.82 -4.17 -14.79
CA ILE A 311 17.25 -5.06 -15.79
C ILE A 311 18.22 -5.08 -16.98
N ALA A 312 18.71 -6.25 -17.38
CA ALA A 312 19.76 -6.30 -18.40
C ALA A 312 19.69 -7.48 -19.38
N ASN A 313 20.09 -7.23 -20.62
CA ASN A 313 20.23 -8.24 -21.66
C ASN A 313 18.93 -9.04 -21.89
N GLY A 314 17.76 -8.41 -21.71
CA GLY A 314 16.48 -9.00 -22.04
C GLY A 314 16.26 -9.04 -23.54
N LEU A 315 15.65 -10.10 -24.06
CA LEU A 315 15.31 -10.23 -25.48
C LEU A 315 13.89 -10.74 -25.65
N ASP A 316 13.08 -10.02 -26.42
CA ASP A 316 11.86 -10.56 -26.98
C ASP A 316 11.88 -10.42 -28.51
N GLN A 317 11.82 -11.55 -29.22
CA GLN A 317 11.84 -11.58 -30.67
C GLN A 317 10.52 -12.15 -31.21
N GLY A 318 9.85 -11.36 -32.04
CA GLY A 318 8.66 -11.80 -32.75
C GLY A 318 8.98 -12.91 -33.75
N ASN A 319 8.05 -13.86 -33.89
CA ASN A 319 8.20 -14.95 -34.85
C ASN A 319 8.24 -14.42 -36.29
N ASP A 320 9.09 -15.03 -37.11
CA ASP A 320 9.14 -14.74 -38.54
C ASP A 320 7.82 -15.15 -39.23
N GLY A 321 7.37 -14.30 -40.15
CA GLY A 321 6.22 -14.55 -40.99
C GLY A 321 6.53 -15.65 -42.01
N GLN A 322 5.64 -16.62 -42.10
CA GLN A 322 5.72 -17.75 -43.05
C GLN A 322 4.73 -17.52 -44.21
N ASN A 323 5.05 -18.03 -45.40
CA ASN A 323 4.16 -18.02 -46.57
C ASN A 323 3.65 -16.62 -46.98
N GLY A 324 4.52 -15.61 -46.92
CA GLY A 324 4.15 -14.24 -47.26
C GLY A 324 3.36 -13.48 -46.19
N ALA A 325 3.17 -14.08 -45.00
CA ALA A 325 2.76 -13.33 -43.82
C ALA A 325 3.89 -12.40 -43.34
N GLY A 326 3.53 -11.27 -42.73
CA GLY A 326 4.49 -10.44 -41.99
C GLY A 326 4.92 -11.13 -40.70
N GLY A 327 6.11 -10.82 -40.19
CA GLY A 327 6.56 -11.29 -38.88
C GLY A 327 5.77 -10.65 -37.73
N ALA A 328 5.74 -11.34 -36.59
CA ALA A 328 5.15 -10.82 -35.36
C ALA A 328 6.04 -9.73 -34.73
N ALA A 329 5.48 -8.90 -33.86
CA ALA A 329 6.27 -7.92 -33.12
C ALA A 329 7.07 -8.58 -31.98
N GLY A 330 8.29 -8.10 -31.74
CA GLY A 330 8.92 -8.24 -30.44
C GLY A 330 8.42 -7.13 -29.52
N MET A 331 8.06 -7.46 -28.29
CA MET A 331 7.42 -6.55 -27.33
C MET A 331 8.20 -6.56 -26.02
N GLY A 332 9.15 -5.63 -25.88
CA GLY A 332 9.88 -5.34 -24.64
C GLY A 332 10.70 -6.52 -24.10
N GLY A 333 12.00 -6.58 -24.42
CA GLY A 333 12.91 -7.62 -23.90
C GLY A 333 13.20 -7.48 -22.40
N GLY A 334 13.34 -6.26 -21.89
CA GLY A 334 13.55 -6.02 -20.45
C GLY A 334 12.23 -6.01 -19.67
N LEU A 335 11.25 -5.27 -20.16
CA LEU A 335 9.95 -5.10 -19.51
C LEU A 335 8.85 -4.96 -20.56
N PHE A 336 7.79 -5.73 -20.39
CA PHE A 336 6.54 -5.57 -21.13
C PHE A 336 5.37 -5.32 -20.18
N ILE A 337 4.60 -4.27 -20.47
CA ILE A 337 3.44 -3.87 -19.66
C ILE A 337 2.18 -4.16 -20.49
N GLY A 338 1.44 -5.19 -20.11
CA GLY A 338 0.15 -5.52 -20.69
C GLY A 338 -0.97 -4.64 -20.12
N SER A 339 -0.95 -4.42 -18.81
CA SER A 339 -1.90 -3.57 -18.08
C SER A 339 -1.30 -3.09 -16.76
N GLY A 340 -1.97 -2.17 -16.07
CA GLY A 340 -1.53 -1.57 -14.80
C GLY A 340 -0.52 -0.44 -14.97
N THR A 341 -0.09 0.10 -13.84
CA THR A 341 0.93 1.15 -13.75
C THR A 341 2.27 0.55 -13.35
N VAL A 342 3.36 0.99 -13.97
CA VAL A 342 4.71 0.64 -13.51
C VAL A 342 5.45 1.87 -13.03
N ILE A 343 5.93 1.82 -11.78
CA ILE A 343 6.78 2.84 -11.17
C ILE A 343 8.21 2.31 -11.11
N LEU A 344 9.16 3.12 -11.54
CA LEU A 344 10.59 2.78 -11.56
C LEU A 344 11.35 3.77 -10.68
N THR A 345 11.99 3.28 -9.62
CA THR A 345 12.81 4.10 -8.73
C THR A 345 14.24 3.59 -8.72
N ASN A 346 15.18 4.36 -9.27
CA ASN A 346 16.59 3.93 -9.37
C ASN A 346 16.75 2.56 -10.07
N VAL A 347 16.11 2.42 -11.23
CA VAL A 347 16.18 1.21 -12.06
C VAL A 347 16.94 1.50 -13.34
N HIS A 348 17.90 0.63 -13.67
CA HIS A 348 18.68 0.72 -14.90
C HIS A 348 18.27 -0.36 -15.90
N PHE A 349 18.05 0.02 -17.16
CA PHE A 349 17.84 -0.91 -18.29
C PHE A 349 19.10 -0.92 -19.17
N ILE A 350 19.67 -2.10 -19.42
CA ILE A 350 20.96 -2.25 -20.11
C ILE A 350 20.87 -3.35 -21.17
N ASN A 351 21.14 -3.03 -22.44
CA ASN A 351 21.18 -4.00 -23.56
C ASN A 351 19.88 -4.81 -23.78
N ASP A 352 18.74 -4.31 -23.32
CA ASP A 352 17.45 -4.93 -23.57
C ASP A 352 16.97 -4.68 -25.01
N GLN A 353 16.43 -5.71 -25.66
CA GLN A 353 16.07 -5.69 -27.07
C GLN A 353 14.66 -6.23 -27.32
N ALA A 354 13.94 -5.54 -28.20
CA ALA A 354 12.68 -6.02 -28.76
C ALA A 354 12.85 -6.07 -30.29
N ILE A 355 12.79 -7.26 -30.87
CA ILE A 355 13.10 -7.49 -32.29
C ILE A 355 11.84 -8.02 -32.99
N GLY A 356 11.41 -7.35 -34.07
CA GLY A 356 10.32 -7.87 -34.91
C GLY A 356 10.76 -9.10 -35.71
N GLY A 357 9.81 -9.98 -36.00
CA GLY A 357 10.01 -11.09 -36.91
C GLY A 357 10.23 -10.60 -38.34
N SER A 358 11.06 -11.33 -39.07
CA SER A 358 11.30 -11.13 -40.50
C SER A 358 10.15 -11.70 -41.32
N SER A 359 10.00 -11.27 -42.57
CA SER A 359 9.13 -11.98 -43.53
C SER A 359 9.98 -12.94 -44.35
N THR A 360 9.53 -14.20 -44.49
CA THR A 360 10.10 -15.10 -45.49
C THR A 360 9.33 -14.91 -46.81
N PRO A 361 10.01 -14.71 -47.95
CA PRO A 361 9.33 -14.64 -49.23
C PRO A 361 8.60 -15.96 -49.50
N PRO A 362 7.39 -15.94 -50.09
CA PRO A 362 6.58 -17.12 -50.27
C PRO A 362 7.33 -18.22 -51.03
N THR A 363 7.32 -19.44 -50.49
CA THR A 363 7.82 -20.66 -51.15
C THR A 363 6.83 -21.14 -52.21
N ALA A 364 6.55 -20.31 -53.21
CA ALA A 364 6.07 -20.75 -54.53
C ALA A 364 6.23 -19.57 -55.50
N ILE A 365 7.02 -19.79 -56.54
CA ILE A 365 7.12 -18.88 -57.68
C ILE A 365 5.78 -18.95 -58.43
N ASP A 366 5.05 -17.85 -58.50
CA ASP A 366 4.19 -17.60 -59.66
C ASP A 366 4.57 -16.26 -60.28
N GLN A 367 5.15 -16.34 -61.48
CA GLN A 367 5.61 -15.21 -62.26
C GLN A 367 4.41 -14.51 -62.88
N ALA A 368 3.83 -13.53 -62.20
CA ALA A 368 3.20 -12.38 -62.86
C ALA A 368 2.72 -11.39 -61.79
N ASN A 369 3.49 -10.32 -61.62
CA ASN A 369 3.04 -8.92 -61.49
C ASN A 369 3.94 -8.12 -60.53
N HIS A 370 4.43 -7.02 -61.10
CA HIS A 370 5.18 -5.89 -60.55
C HIS A 370 5.53 -5.89 -59.05
N TYR A 371 6.82 -6.12 -58.75
CA TYR A 371 7.44 -5.53 -57.57
C TYR A 371 7.91 -4.12 -57.92
N ALA A 372 7.27 -3.10 -57.32
CA ALA A 372 7.72 -1.72 -57.41
C ALA A 372 8.96 -1.53 -56.52
N ASN A 373 10.02 -0.92 -57.07
CA ASN A 373 11.24 -0.61 -56.32
C ASN A 373 10.94 0.26 -55.10
N THR A 374 11.44 -0.13 -53.93
CA THR A 374 11.46 0.71 -52.74
C THR A 374 12.67 1.62 -52.81
N THR A 375 12.45 2.93 -52.87
CA THR A 375 13.54 3.92 -52.83
C THR A 375 13.34 4.81 -51.60
N ILE A 376 14.37 4.89 -50.75
CA ILE A 376 14.44 5.84 -49.64
C ILE A 376 15.11 7.11 -50.18
N GLN A 377 14.39 8.23 -50.17
CA GLN A 377 14.96 9.53 -50.52
C GLN A 377 14.83 10.48 -49.33
N SER A 378 15.97 11.00 -48.87
CA SER A 378 16.05 12.04 -47.85
C SER A 378 16.01 13.42 -48.52
N SER A 379 15.09 14.28 -48.09
CA SER A 379 15.19 15.72 -48.33
C SER A 379 14.91 16.47 -47.03
N ARG A 380 15.50 17.66 -46.91
CA ARG A 380 15.87 18.31 -45.64
C ARG A 380 14.77 18.51 -44.60
N GLN A 381 13.48 18.28 -44.88
CA GLN A 381 12.39 18.48 -43.92
C GLN A 381 11.18 17.52 -44.04
N LYS A 382 11.26 16.40 -44.80
CA LYS A 382 10.15 15.44 -44.85
C LYS A 382 10.63 14.03 -45.20
N LEU A 383 10.25 13.05 -44.38
CA LEU A 383 10.34 11.63 -44.70
C LEU A 383 8.98 11.18 -45.25
N VAL A 384 8.94 10.72 -46.51
CA VAL A 384 7.73 10.14 -47.12
C VAL A 384 7.97 8.65 -47.34
N VAL A 385 7.14 7.82 -46.73
CA VAL A 385 7.15 6.35 -46.89
C VAL A 385 5.80 5.96 -47.49
N ASN A 386 5.80 5.30 -48.64
CA ASN A 386 4.56 4.80 -49.25
C ASN A 386 4.29 3.35 -48.82
N ARG A 387 2.98 3.04 -48.75
CA ARG A 387 2.41 1.83 -48.13
C ARG A 387 3.06 0.54 -48.64
N GLY A 388 3.57 -0.26 -47.70
CA GLY A 388 3.93 -1.67 -47.92
C GLY A 388 5.24 -2.15 -47.28
N ALA A 389 6.16 -1.27 -46.87
CA ALA A 389 7.55 -1.69 -46.58
C ALA A 389 8.06 -1.50 -45.14
N ILE A 390 7.24 -1.05 -44.17
CA ILE A 390 7.69 -0.87 -42.78
C ILE A 390 6.60 -1.33 -41.81
N GLY A 391 6.88 -2.37 -41.02
CA GLY A 391 5.97 -2.97 -40.04
C GLY A 391 5.94 -2.29 -38.67
N SER A 392 7.02 -1.60 -38.27
CA SER A 392 7.05 -0.64 -37.16
C SER A 392 8.41 0.08 -37.09
N ILE A 393 8.43 1.33 -36.64
CA ILE A 393 9.63 2.01 -36.13
C ILE A 393 9.28 2.51 -34.72
N ASN A 394 9.98 2.05 -33.69
CA ASN A 394 9.94 2.62 -32.35
C ASN A 394 11.38 2.75 -31.83
N GLY A 395 11.75 3.94 -31.33
CA GLY A 395 13.07 4.19 -30.75
C GLY A 395 14.08 4.98 -31.61
N ILE A 396 13.69 5.65 -32.69
CA ILE A 396 14.60 6.62 -33.34
C ILE A 396 14.46 7.98 -32.64
N SER A 397 15.46 8.35 -31.83
CA SER A 397 15.73 9.74 -31.47
C SER A 397 16.79 10.29 -32.43
N LEU A 398 16.51 11.43 -33.06
CA LEU A 398 17.53 12.21 -33.76
C LEU A 398 18.22 13.13 -32.75
N ALA A 399 19.19 12.59 -32.00
CA ALA A 399 20.11 13.43 -31.25
C ALA A 399 21.20 13.96 -32.19
N ASN A 400 21.43 15.28 -32.14
CA ASN A 400 22.35 16.10 -32.94
C ASN A 400 21.82 16.58 -34.30
N LEU A 401 20.98 17.62 -34.27
CA LEU A 401 21.18 18.74 -35.18
C LEU A 401 22.25 19.64 -34.55
N ASP A 402 23.34 19.89 -35.27
CA ASP A 402 24.59 20.55 -34.83
C ASP A 402 24.43 21.96 -34.19
N PRO A 403 25.48 22.52 -33.55
CA PRO A 403 25.42 23.25 -32.30
C PRO A 403 25.27 24.76 -32.49
N PHE A 404 24.50 25.41 -31.61
CA PHE A 404 24.63 26.85 -31.40
C PHE A 404 24.86 27.19 -29.93
N ASN A 405 26.09 27.62 -29.70
CA ASN A 405 26.66 28.38 -28.59
C ASN A 405 26.58 27.84 -27.15
N GLN A 406 27.78 27.48 -26.70
CA GLN A 406 28.22 27.34 -25.32
C GLN A 406 28.02 28.65 -24.53
N GLU A 407 27.58 28.53 -23.28
CA GLU A 407 28.08 29.22 -22.07
C GLU A 407 27.38 28.56 -20.85
N PRO A 408 27.94 28.64 -19.62
CA PRO A 408 28.26 27.44 -18.85
C PRO A 408 27.59 27.51 -17.48
N THR A 409 26.44 26.86 -17.31
CA THR A 409 25.99 26.45 -15.98
C THR A 409 25.20 25.17 -16.15
N GLY A 410 25.62 24.14 -15.42
CA GLY A 410 25.07 22.80 -15.51
C GLY A 410 23.56 22.79 -15.29
N VAL A 411 22.87 21.89 -16.01
CA VAL A 411 21.43 21.69 -15.86
C VAL A 411 21.18 20.97 -14.55
N LYS A 412 20.51 21.67 -13.64
CA LYS A 412 19.89 21.15 -12.44
C LYS A 412 18.49 20.65 -12.82
N ILE A 413 18.11 19.46 -12.35
CA ILE A 413 16.76 18.93 -12.48
C ILE A 413 16.15 19.03 -11.08
N ASP A 414 15.06 19.80 -10.96
CA ASP A 414 14.17 19.74 -9.80
C ASP A 414 13.12 18.65 -10.04
#